data_AF-E0UTW4-F1
#
_entry.id   AF-E0UTW4-F1
#
_cell.length_a   1.000
_cell.length_b   1.000
_cell.length_c   1.000
_cell.angle_alpha   90.00
_cell.angle_beta   90.00
_cell.angle_gamma   90.00
#
_symmetry.space_group_name_H-M   'P 1'
#
loop_
_entity.id
_entity.type
_entity.pdbx_description
1 polymer ?
#
loop_
_entity_poly.entity_id
_entity_poly.type
_entity_poly.pdbx_seq_one_letter_code
_entity_poly.pdbx_strand_id
1 'polypeptide(L)'
;MNKINNKIFSYPFLDSLFFMQNEWHQHGVIVHTLRVTYYALKAGDFKFFAAGLLHDVGKPFTAFKKDEEDYEFNEWSFTDHEERSYQIIKSWPFISEYTKKIVRYHYLIRDIKKSKKEDPKRYAQKKMIWDALDEDLQEDLRRFLHYDDLGKGKKRRN
;
A
#
# COMPACT_ATOMS: atom_id res chain seq x y z
N MET A 1 11.73 -10.62 -4.70
CA MET A 1 11.56 -9.15 -4.84
C MET A 1 11.45 -8.83 -6.31
N ASN A 2 10.42 -8.07 -6.69
CA ASN A 2 10.28 -7.57 -8.05
C ASN A 2 11.47 -6.65 -8.38
N LYS A 3 12.07 -6.78 -9.57
CA LYS A 3 13.28 -6.02 -9.98
C LYS A 3 13.01 -4.54 -10.31
N ILE A 4 11.77 -4.10 -10.16
CA ILE A 4 11.29 -2.81 -10.66
C ILE A 4 11.65 -1.72 -9.67
N ASN A 5 12.38 -0.72 -10.16
CA ASN A 5 12.81 0.44 -9.40
C ASN A 5 12.80 1.67 -10.31
N ASN A 6 11.62 2.23 -10.51
CA ASN A 6 11.43 3.42 -11.34
C ASN A 6 12.23 4.59 -10.79
N LYS A 7 12.93 5.30 -11.68
CA LYS A 7 13.62 6.54 -11.32
C LYS A 7 12.60 7.61 -10.98
N ILE A 8 12.94 8.48 -10.03
CA ILE A 8 12.20 9.71 -9.77
C ILE A 8 12.11 10.48 -11.10
N PHE A 9 10.92 10.98 -11.43
CA PHE A 9 10.56 11.64 -12.70
C PHE A 9 10.45 10.76 -13.95
N SER A 10 10.61 9.43 -13.84
CA SER A 10 10.25 8.55 -14.97
C SER A 10 8.75 8.58 -15.23
N TYR A 11 8.32 8.26 -16.46
CA TYR A 11 6.91 8.25 -16.82
C TYR A 11 6.07 7.36 -15.88
N PRO A 12 6.42 6.08 -15.61
CA PRO A 12 5.65 5.25 -14.67
C PRO A 12 5.58 5.86 -13.27
N PHE A 13 6.66 6.48 -12.80
CA PHE A 13 6.70 7.14 -11.50
C PHE A 13 5.73 8.31 -11.44
N LEU A 14 5.80 9.24 -12.38
CA LEU A 14 4.97 10.45 -12.38
C LEU A 14 3.51 10.14 -12.66
N ASP A 15 3.25 9.29 -13.65
CA ASP A 15 1.89 8.91 -14.01
C ASP A 15 1.21 8.20 -12.85
N SER A 16 1.90 7.24 -12.20
CA SER A 16 1.32 6.55 -11.06
C SER A 16 1.12 7.44 -9.82
N LEU A 17 2.05 8.37 -9.60
CA LEU A 17 2.01 9.29 -8.48
C LEU A 17 0.82 10.26 -8.57
N PHE A 18 0.59 10.83 -9.76
CA PHE A 18 -0.38 11.92 -9.94
C PHE A 18 -1.72 11.49 -10.53
N PHE A 19 -1.75 10.52 -11.44
CA PHE A 19 -2.91 10.31 -12.31
C PHE A 19 -3.52 8.91 -12.23
N MET A 20 -2.70 7.86 -12.32
CA MET A 20 -3.18 6.51 -12.61
C MET A 20 -2.73 5.48 -11.56
N GLN A 21 -3.59 4.53 -11.24
CA GLN A 21 -3.23 3.36 -10.44
C GLN A 21 -3.86 2.14 -11.12
N ASN A 22 -4.23 1.10 -10.38
CA ASN A 22 -5.06 0.00 -10.89
C ASN A 22 -6.56 0.35 -10.84
N GLU A 23 -7.38 -0.52 -11.41
CA GLU A 23 -8.85 -0.41 -11.45
C GLU A 23 -9.52 -0.12 -10.09
N TRP A 24 -8.87 -0.50 -8.97
CA TRP A 24 -9.42 -0.35 -7.63
C TRP A 24 -9.31 1.07 -7.08
N HIS A 25 -8.51 1.95 -7.72
CA HIS A 25 -8.25 3.31 -7.24
C HIS A 25 -8.72 4.34 -8.26
N GLN A 26 -9.62 5.22 -7.82
CA GLN A 26 -10.14 6.32 -8.64
C GLN A 26 -9.06 7.37 -8.98
N HIS A 27 -8.00 7.44 -8.19
CA HIS A 27 -7.02 8.52 -8.24
C HIS A 27 -5.58 7.99 -8.25
N GLY A 28 -4.62 8.83 -8.63
CA GLY A 28 -3.18 8.57 -8.42
C GLY A 28 -2.81 8.44 -6.94
N VAL A 29 -1.58 7.98 -6.68
CA VAL A 29 -1.11 7.66 -5.32
C VAL A 29 -1.20 8.88 -4.37
N ILE A 30 -0.87 10.10 -4.82
CA ILE A 30 -0.91 11.28 -3.93
C ILE A 30 -2.31 11.51 -3.38
N VAL A 31 -3.32 11.55 -4.24
CA VAL A 31 -4.70 11.84 -3.83
C VAL A 31 -5.23 10.71 -2.94
N HIS A 32 -4.91 9.46 -3.26
CA HIS A 32 -5.24 8.32 -2.42
C HIS A 32 -4.64 8.47 -1.01
N THR A 33 -3.33 8.71 -0.90
CA THR A 33 -2.62 8.94 0.35
C THR A 33 -3.22 10.07 1.20
N LEU A 34 -3.55 11.20 0.56
CA LEU A 34 -4.21 12.32 1.24
C LEU A 34 -5.61 11.96 1.75
N ARG A 35 -6.37 11.17 0.99
CA ARG A 35 -7.70 10.69 1.42
C ARG A 35 -7.60 9.72 2.59
N VAL A 36 -6.67 8.76 2.55
CA VAL A 36 -6.43 7.83 3.69
C VAL A 36 -6.10 8.64 4.95
N THR A 37 -5.18 9.61 4.83
CA THR A 37 -4.83 10.52 5.92
C THR A 37 -6.05 11.29 6.43
N TYR A 38 -6.84 11.87 5.53
CA TYR A 38 -8.07 12.57 5.88
C TYR A 38 -9.06 11.69 6.67
N TYR A 39 -9.34 10.47 6.20
CA TYR A 39 -10.29 9.59 6.89
C TYR A 39 -9.79 9.14 8.27
N ALA A 40 -8.50 8.85 8.40
CA ALA A 40 -7.90 8.52 9.69
C ALA A 40 -8.00 9.70 10.68
N LEU A 41 -7.66 10.91 10.24
CA LEU A 41 -7.74 12.11 11.08
C LEU A 41 -9.19 12.47 11.43
N LYS A 42 -10.11 12.34 10.47
CA LYS A 42 -11.55 12.57 10.67
C LYS A 42 -12.13 11.64 11.73
N ALA A 43 -11.63 10.40 11.82
CA ALA A 43 -12.04 9.43 12.82
C ALA A 43 -11.39 9.64 14.20
N GLY A 44 -10.47 10.61 14.34
CA GLY A 44 -9.73 10.87 15.58
C GLY A 44 -8.51 9.97 15.79
N ASP A 45 -8.15 9.12 14.83
CA ASP A 45 -6.97 8.26 14.92
C ASP A 45 -5.69 8.99 14.47
N PHE A 46 -5.34 10.05 15.18
CA PHE A 46 -4.17 10.90 14.90
C PHE A 46 -2.85 10.11 14.86
N LYS A 47 -2.77 8.96 15.56
CA LYS A 47 -1.63 8.05 15.53
C LYS A 47 -1.31 7.53 14.12
N PHE A 48 -2.29 7.53 13.21
CA PHE A 48 -2.09 7.13 11.83
C PHE A 48 -1.61 8.26 10.91
N PHE A 49 -1.43 9.49 11.38
CA PHE A 49 -1.05 10.62 10.52
C PHE A 49 0.18 10.31 9.64
N ALA A 50 1.29 9.89 10.26
CA ALA A 50 2.51 9.59 9.54
C ALA A 50 2.37 8.36 8.62
N ALA A 51 1.65 7.31 9.07
CA ALA A 51 1.40 6.13 8.26
C ALA A 51 0.50 6.45 7.06
N GLY A 52 -0.52 7.28 7.25
CA GLY A 52 -1.43 7.76 6.21
C GLY A 52 -0.66 8.43 5.07
N LEU A 53 0.32 9.27 5.41
CA LEU A 53 1.17 9.96 4.42
C LEU A 53 2.20 9.06 3.74
N LEU A 54 2.60 7.94 4.35
CA LEU A 54 3.78 7.17 3.94
C LEU A 54 3.51 5.73 3.49
N HIS A 55 2.32 5.17 3.74
CA HIS A 55 2.04 3.75 3.48
C HIS A 55 2.34 3.32 2.03
N ASP A 56 2.08 4.22 1.08
CA ASP A 56 2.22 3.99 -0.36
C ASP A 56 3.40 4.73 -1.02
N VAL A 57 4.34 5.27 -0.24
CA VAL A 57 5.50 5.99 -0.80
C VAL A 57 6.34 5.12 -1.76
N GLY A 58 6.26 3.79 -1.61
CA GLY A 58 6.91 2.80 -2.47
C GLY A 58 6.20 2.55 -3.81
N LYS A 59 4.89 2.81 -3.93
CA LYS A 59 4.11 2.46 -5.14
C LYS A 59 4.73 3.03 -6.42
N PRO A 60 5.05 4.33 -6.54
CA PRO A 60 5.63 4.88 -7.76
C PRO A 60 6.94 4.23 -8.19
N PHE A 61 7.75 3.77 -7.23
CA PHE A 61 9.02 3.07 -7.51
C PHE A 61 8.81 1.65 -8.04
N THR A 62 7.67 1.05 -7.75
CA THR A 62 7.32 -0.32 -8.17
C THR A 62 6.28 -0.39 -9.29
N ALA A 63 5.81 0.74 -9.81
CA ALA A 63 4.78 0.80 -10.85
C ALA A 63 5.21 0.06 -12.12
N PHE A 64 4.39 -0.87 -12.60
CA PHE A 64 4.62 -1.62 -13.83
C PHE A 64 3.35 -2.15 -14.46
N LYS A 65 3.45 -2.61 -15.71
CA LYS A 65 2.37 -3.30 -16.43
C LYS A 65 2.53 -4.81 -16.21
N LYS A 66 1.56 -5.43 -15.54
CA LYS A 66 1.65 -6.85 -15.15
C LYS A 66 1.10 -7.80 -16.20
N ASP A 67 0.02 -7.42 -16.87
CA ASP A 67 -0.73 -8.23 -17.83
C ASP A 67 -1.35 -7.34 -18.92
N GLU A 68 -1.98 -7.97 -19.92
CA GLU A 68 -2.57 -7.28 -21.08
C GLU A 68 -3.59 -6.21 -20.68
N GLU A 69 -4.29 -6.42 -19.57
CA GLU A 69 -5.29 -5.51 -19.04
C GLU A 69 -4.68 -4.19 -18.56
N ASP A 70 -3.53 -4.24 -17.85
CA ASP A 70 -2.77 -3.04 -17.47
C ASP A 70 -2.33 -2.22 -18.71
N TYR A 71 -2.06 -2.88 -19.84
CA TYR A 71 -1.75 -2.20 -21.11
C TYR A 71 -3.00 -1.60 -21.77
N GLU A 72 -4.10 -2.36 -21.82
CA GLU A 72 -5.36 -1.95 -22.44
C GLU A 72 -5.94 -0.69 -21.76
N PHE A 73 -6.00 -0.69 -20.43
CA PHE A 73 -6.59 0.40 -19.64
C PHE A 73 -5.58 1.46 -19.19
N ASN A 74 -4.33 1.31 -19.62
CA ASN A 74 -3.21 2.11 -19.17
C ASN A 74 -3.06 2.15 -17.62
N GLU A 75 -3.33 1.06 -16.91
CA GLU A 75 -3.28 0.95 -15.45
C GLU A 75 -1.90 0.50 -14.93
N TRP A 76 -1.65 0.65 -13.62
CA TRP A 76 -0.38 0.24 -12.99
C TRP A 76 -0.59 -0.79 -11.88
N SER A 77 0.24 -1.82 -11.89
CA SER A 77 0.42 -2.80 -10.82
C SER A 77 1.59 -2.44 -9.89
N PHE A 78 1.51 -2.87 -8.63
CA PHE A 78 2.45 -2.47 -7.56
C PHE A 78 2.82 -3.65 -6.65
N THR A 79 3.61 -4.60 -7.14
CA THR A 79 3.98 -5.79 -6.35
C THR A 79 4.98 -5.43 -5.26
N ASP A 80 4.72 -5.89 -4.04
CA ASP A 80 5.56 -5.70 -2.85
C ASP A 80 5.86 -4.21 -2.53
N HIS A 81 4.95 -3.29 -2.88
CA HIS A 81 5.11 -1.86 -2.65
C HIS A 81 5.19 -1.50 -1.16
N GLU A 82 4.61 -2.31 -0.27
CA GLU A 82 4.62 -2.13 1.17
C GLU A 82 6.03 -2.35 1.74
N GLU A 83 6.72 -3.38 1.24
CA GLU A 83 8.13 -3.61 1.57
C GLU A 83 9.00 -2.50 0.97
N ARG A 84 8.71 -2.03 -0.26
CA ARG A 84 9.41 -0.88 -0.83
C ARG A 84 9.23 0.38 0.01
N SER A 85 8.00 0.68 0.44
CA SER A 85 7.69 1.80 1.34
C SER A 85 8.48 1.69 2.64
N TYR A 86 8.47 0.51 3.27
CA TYR A 86 9.28 0.27 4.48
C TYR A 86 10.78 0.50 4.25
N GLN A 87 11.35 -0.02 3.17
CA GLN A 87 12.77 0.15 2.85
C GLN A 87 13.15 1.62 2.62
N ILE A 88 12.24 2.46 2.11
CA ILE A 88 12.45 3.90 1.96
C ILE A 88 12.52 4.60 3.32
N ILE A 89 11.62 4.24 4.25
CA ILE A 89 11.47 4.96 5.53
C ILE A 89 12.24 4.33 6.71
N LYS A 90 12.78 3.10 6.56
CA LYS A 90 13.34 2.32 7.69
C LYS A 90 14.45 3.05 8.45
N SER A 91 15.26 3.83 7.74
CA SER A 91 16.41 4.55 8.30
C SER A 91 16.10 6.00 8.65
N TRP A 92 14.85 6.46 8.53
CA TRP A 92 14.47 7.81 8.90
C TRP A 92 14.32 7.91 10.42
N PRO A 93 15.18 8.68 11.12
CA PRO A 93 15.21 8.67 12.59
C PRO A 93 13.98 9.32 13.23
N PHE A 94 13.26 10.15 12.48
CA PHE A 94 12.06 10.86 12.93
C PHE A 94 10.76 10.05 12.71
N ILE A 95 10.84 8.87 12.09
CA ILE A 95 9.68 7.99 11.90
C ILE A 95 9.71 6.90 12.98
N SER A 96 8.62 6.78 13.75
CA SER A 96 8.50 5.78 14.80
C SER A 96 8.45 4.35 14.25
N GLU A 97 8.92 3.38 15.04
CA GLU A 97 8.80 1.96 14.69
C GLU A 97 7.35 1.51 14.51
N TYR A 98 6.42 2.08 15.29
CA TYR A 98 4.99 1.89 15.09
C TYR A 98 4.57 2.26 13.66
N THR A 99 4.93 3.47 13.20
CA THR A 99 4.60 3.92 11.83
C THR A 99 5.20 2.99 10.79
N LYS A 100 6.46 2.59 10.96
CA LYS A 100 7.14 1.66 10.04
C LYS A 100 6.43 0.31 9.95
N LYS A 101 5.93 -0.22 11.08
CA LYS A 101 5.14 -1.46 11.12
C LYS A 101 3.80 -1.31 10.39
N ILE A 102 3.07 -0.21 10.61
CA ILE A 102 1.81 0.05 9.88
C ILE A 102 2.09 0.13 8.38
N VAL A 103 3.08 0.92 7.94
CA VAL A 103 3.45 1.04 6.52
C VAL A 103 3.80 -0.32 5.91
N ARG A 104 4.60 -1.13 6.60
CA ARG A 104 5.05 -2.44 6.09
C ARG A 104 3.94 -3.47 6.00
N TYR A 105 2.99 -3.45 6.94
CA TYR A 105 2.02 -4.52 7.12
C TYR A 105 0.58 -4.12 6.81
N HIS A 106 0.28 -2.89 6.42
CA HIS A 106 -1.10 -2.42 6.21
C HIS A 106 -1.90 -3.29 5.23
N TYR A 107 -1.26 -3.88 4.21
CA TYR A 107 -1.92 -4.76 3.24
C TYR A 107 -1.80 -6.27 3.58
N LEU A 108 -1.13 -6.63 4.68
CA LEU A 108 -0.84 -8.02 5.07
C LEU A 108 -2.11 -8.89 5.15
N ILE A 109 -3.18 -8.33 5.72
CA ILE A 109 -4.48 -9.03 5.85
C ILE A 109 -5.02 -9.45 4.48
N ARG A 110 -4.84 -8.61 3.45
CA ARG A 110 -5.28 -8.91 2.09
C ARG A 110 -4.36 -9.88 1.39
N ASP A 111 -3.05 -9.71 1.56
CA ASP A 111 -2.03 -10.60 1.00
C ASP A 111 -2.25 -12.03 1.51
N ILE A 112 -2.55 -12.21 2.81
CA ILE A 112 -2.91 -13.51 3.40
C ILE A 112 -4.17 -14.10 2.74
N LYS A 113 -5.23 -13.29 2.57
CA LYS A 113 -6.49 -13.78 1.95
C LYS A 113 -6.28 -14.20 0.50
N LYS A 114 -5.48 -13.45 -0.26
CA LYS A 114 -5.19 -13.70 -1.68
C LYS A 114 -4.27 -14.92 -1.85
N SER A 115 -3.14 -14.94 -1.14
CA SER A 115 -2.16 -16.02 -1.21
C SER A 115 -2.71 -17.37 -0.75
N LYS A 116 -3.72 -17.41 0.13
CA LYS A 116 -4.37 -18.68 0.52
C LYS A 116 -4.88 -19.49 -0.67
N LYS A 117 -5.28 -18.82 -1.76
CA LYS A 117 -5.76 -19.47 -3.00
C LYS A 117 -4.67 -19.65 -4.04
N GLU A 118 -3.78 -18.65 -4.17
CA GLU A 118 -2.84 -18.53 -5.29
C GLU A 118 -1.44 -19.08 -4.98
N ASP A 119 -0.99 -18.98 -3.72
CA ASP A 119 0.37 -19.32 -3.30
C ASP A 119 0.40 -19.77 -1.83
N PRO A 120 0.24 -21.09 -1.57
CA PRO A 120 0.24 -21.64 -0.21
C PRO A 120 1.54 -21.38 0.57
N LYS A 121 2.68 -21.23 -0.12
CA LYS A 121 3.97 -20.93 0.53
C LYS A 121 3.99 -19.49 1.04
N ARG A 122 3.58 -18.53 0.20
CA ARG A 122 3.43 -17.12 0.61
C ARG A 122 2.40 -16.99 1.73
N TYR A 123 1.29 -17.73 1.66
CA TYR A 123 0.29 -17.76 2.72
C TYR A 123 0.90 -18.17 4.07
N ALA A 124 1.61 -19.29 4.13
CA ALA A 124 2.23 -19.78 5.36
C ALA A 124 3.19 -18.75 5.97
N GLN A 125 4.05 -18.14 5.14
CA GLN A 125 4.99 -17.11 5.57
C GLN A 125 4.28 -15.87 6.13
N LYS A 126 3.27 -15.37 5.43
CA LYS A 126 2.54 -14.16 5.81
C LYS A 126 1.67 -14.41 7.05
N LYS A 127 1.12 -15.61 7.19
CA LYS A 127 0.35 -16.02 8.36
C LYS A 127 1.23 -16.08 9.61
N MET A 128 2.44 -16.62 9.52
CA MET A 128 3.41 -16.58 10.63
C MET A 128 3.76 -15.15 11.04
N ILE A 129 3.94 -14.24 10.08
CA ILE A 129 4.19 -12.81 10.38
C ILE A 129 2.99 -12.23 11.14
N TRP A 130 1.77 -12.46 10.65
CA TRP A 130 0.54 -11.97 11.29
C TRP A 130 0.37 -12.50 12.71
N ASP A 131 0.59 -13.80 12.92
CA ASP A 131 0.42 -14.45 14.23
C ASP A 131 1.48 -14.02 15.24
N ALA A 132 2.61 -13.47 14.78
CA ALA A 132 3.64 -12.89 15.63
C ALA A 132 3.39 -11.41 16.00
N LEU A 133 2.39 -10.74 15.40
CA LEU A 133 2.02 -9.37 15.77
C LEU A 133 1.16 -9.38 17.03
N ASP A 134 1.39 -8.41 17.90
CA ASP A 134 0.53 -8.15 19.06
C ASP A 134 -0.90 -7.77 18.63
N GLU A 135 -1.87 -8.05 19.51
CA GLU A 135 -3.29 -7.87 19.22
C GLU A 135 -3.65 -6.42 18.90
N ASP A 136 -3.03 -5.46 19.59
CA ASP A 136 -3.22 -4.02 19.38
C ASP A 136 -2.79 -3.62 17.95
N LEU A 137 -1.62 -4.07 17.51
CA LEU A 137 -1.15 -3.82 16.16
C LEU A 137 -2.02 -4.51 15.10
N GLN A 138 -2.51 -5.72 15.36
CA GLN A 138 -3.45 -6.38 14.45
C GLN A 138 -4.74 -5.58 14.28
N GLU A 139 -5.27 -5.03 15.37
CA GLU A 139 -6.46 -4.18 15.32
C GLU A 139 -6.19 -2.86 14.59
N ASP A 140 -5.04 -2.26 14.83
CA ASP A 140 -4.62 -1.05 14.11
C ASP A 140 -4.43 -1.29 12.61
N LEU A 141 -3.94 -2.45 12.21
CA LEU A 141 -3.85 -2.84 10.81
C LEU A 141 -5.24 -3.03 10.18
N ARG A 142 -6.20 -3.62 10.89
CA ARG A 142 -7.60 -3.72 10.42
C ARG A 142 -8.21 -2.33 10.24
N ARG A 143 -8.01 -1.45 11.21
CA ARG A 143 -8.55 -0.09 11.19
C ARG A 143 -7.91 0.76 10.09
N PHE A 144 -6.59 0.69 9.94
CA PHE A 144 -5.88 1.40 8.88
C PHE A 144 -6.29 0.90 7.49
N LEU A 145 -6.46 -0.42 7.32
CA LEU A 145 -6.96 -1.01 6.08
C LEU A 145 -8.37 -0.51 5.71
N HIS A 146 -9.21 -0.23 6.70
CA HIS A 146 -10.50 0.41 6.45
C HIS A 146 -10.34 1.83 5.88
N TYR A 147 -9.40 2.63 6.41
CA TYR A 147 -9.11 3.97 5.86
C TYR A 147 -8.47 3.92 4.47
N ASP A 148 -7.59 2.95 4.23
CA ASP A 148 -7.06 2.61 2.89
C ASP A 148 -8.21 2.44 1.88
N ASP A 149 -9.23 1.67 2.27
CA ASP A 149 -10.39 1.41 1.41
C ASP A 149 -11.24 2.62 1.14
N LEU A 150 -11.53 3.43 2.15
CA LEU A 150 -12.22 4.71 1.96
C LEU A 150 -11.42 5.67 1.07
N GLY A 151 -10.08 5.57 1.12
CA GLY A 151 -9.15 6.33 0.31
C GLY A 151 -9.22 6.04 -1.18
N LYS A 152 -9.73 4.86 -1.59
CA LYS A 152 -9.74 4.43 -3.00
C LYS A 152 -10.73 5.14 -3.89
N GLY A 153 -11.83 5.62 -3.32
CA GLY A 153 -12.93 6.19 -4.10
C GLY A 153 -13.72 5.10 -4.83
N LYS A 154 -14.32 5.46 -5.97
CA LYS A 154 -15.10 4.52 -6.78
C LYS A 154 -14.17 3.63 -7.61
N LYS A 155 -14.47 2.33 -7.67
CA LYS A 155 -13.83 1.41 -8.63
C LYS A 155 -14.00 1.97 -10.05
N ARG A 156 -12.94 1.94 -10.85
CA ARG A 156 -12.93 2.57 -12.19
C ARG A 156 -13.80 1.80 -13.20
N ARG A 157 -13.95 0.48 -13.00
CA ARG A 157 -14.66 -0.43 -13.90
C ARG A 157 -15.17 -1.68 -13.17
N ASN A 158 -16.24 -2.26 -13.70
CA ASN A 158 -16.98 -3.37 -13.07
C ASN A 158 -16.38 -4.72 -13.45
#